data_AF-A0A9E6RAF3-F1
#
_entry.id   AF-A0A9E6RAF3-F1
#
_cell.length_a   1.000
_cell.length_b   1.000
_cell.length_c   1.000
_cell.angle_alpha   90.00
_cell.angle_beta   90.00
_cell.angle_gamma   90.00
#
_symmetry.space_group_name_H-M   'P 1'
#
loop_
_entity.id
_entity.type
_entity.pdbx_description
1 polymer ?
#
loop_
_entity_poly.entity_id
_entity_poly.type
_entity_poly.pdbx_seq_one_letter_code
_entity_poly.pdbx_strand_id
1 'polypeptide(L)'
;MLIEGGWIEEKVDLPFNWMIFDAIASEQFLQDAKACMNYQQALKYLNAPKSHEPILVASGLLKPWMPSGASGLKDHAILARDLDAFLKRLMERADERYSADPSFMNISSAQKRVFCGAGAILRLILDGKLERIGKRIGIHG
;
A
#
# COMPACT_ATOMS: atom_id res chain seq x y z
N MET A 1 -7.94 8.73 17.94
CA MET A 1 -8.21 7.68 16.93
C MET A 1 -9.50 7.94 16.17
N LEU A 2 -10.64 8.13 16.84
CA LEU A 2 -11.92 8.41 16.18
C LEU A 2 -12.17 9.92 15.95
N ILE A 3 -11.72 10.78 16.87
CA ILE A 3 -11.78 12.25 16.74
C ILE A 3 -10.81 12.76 15.67
N GLU A 4 -9.52 12.37 15.75
CA GLU A 4 -8.50 12.75 14.74
C GLU A 4 -8.82 12.28 13.31
N GLY A 5 -9.59 11.20 13.17
CA GLY A 5 -10.07 10.71 11.88
C GLY A 5 -11.31 11.45 11.35
N GLY A 6 -11.90 12.36 12.12
CA GLY A 6 -13.10 13.12 11.75
C GLY A 6 -14.43 12.36 11.92
N TRP A 7 -14.43 11.21 12.62
CA TRP A 7 -15.59 10.32 12.73
C TRP A 7 -16.43 10.57 14.00
N ILE A 8 -15.89 11.31 14.97
CA ILE A 8 -16.60 11.77 16.17
C ILE A 8 -16.32 13.26 16.35
N GLU A 9 -17.36 14.05 16.59
CA GLU A 9 -17.21 15.44 17.01
C GLU A 9 -16.53 15.50 18.39
N GLU A 10 -15.47 16.30 18.50
CA GLU A 10 -14.77 16.52 19.76
C GLU A 10 -15.73 17.17 20.78
N LYS A 11 -16.27 16.37 21.70
CA LYS A 11 -17.05 16.87 22.84
C LYS A 11 -16.11 17.04 24.03
N VAL A 12 -15.82 18.29 24.35
CA VAL A 12 -14.83 18.73 25.37
C VAL A 12 -15.20 18.28 26.80
N ASP A 13 -16.47 17.94 27.06
CA ASP A 13 -16.99 17.78 28.42
C ASP A 13 -17.01 16.32 28.96
N LEU A 14 -16.47 15.33 28.23
CA LEU A 14 -16.49 13.93 28.66
C LEU A 14 -15.10 13.28 28.64
N PRO A 15 -14.74 12.48 29.67
CA PRO A 15 -13.59 11.58 29.61
C PRO A 15 -13.68 10.63 28.39
N PHE A 16 -12.55 10.40 27.71
CA PHE A 16 -12.48 9.63 26.46
C PHE A 16 -13.11 8.22 26.54
N ASN A 17 -13.00 7.56 27.70
CA ASN A 17 -13.56 6.24 27.97
C ASN A 17 -15.10 6.22 28.04
N TRP A 18 -15.77 7.38 28.09
CA TRP A 18 -17.22 7.52 28.08
C TRP A 18 -17.75 8.15 26.78
N MET A 19 -16.88 8.39 25.80
CA MET A 19 -17.30 8.83 24.48
C MET A 19 -17.92 7.66 23.72
N ILE A 20 -19.23 7.73 23.51
CA ILE A 20 -19.99 6.82 22.66
C ILE A 20 -20.00 7.36 21.23
N PHE A 21 -19.96 6.45 20.26
CA PHE A 21 -20.09 6.78 18.84
C PHE A 21 -21.16 5.91 18.20
N ASP A 22 -21.76 6.40 17.13
CA ASP A 22 -22.77 5.64 16.38
C ASP A 22 -22.09 4.50 15.62
N ALA A 23 -22.33 3.26 16.07
CA ALA A 23 -21.77 2.06 15.49
C ALA A 23 -22.31 1.77 14.08
N ILE A 24 -23.54 2.19 13.77
CA ILE A 24 -24.15 2.00 12.45
C ILE A 24 -23.54 3.02 11.49
N ALA A 25 -23.48 4.29 11.89
CA ALA A 25 -22.84 5.32 11.07
C ALA A 25 -21.33 5.06 10.85
N SER A 26 -20.68 4.35 11.78
CA SER A 26 -19.25 4.03 11.75
C SER A 26 -18.95 2.60 11.26
N GLU A 27 -19.93 1.88 10.72
CA GLU A 27 -19.78 0.46 10.36
C GLU A 27 -18.61 0.26 9.37
N GLN A 28 -18.53 1.08 8.32
CA GLN A 28 -17.45 1.00 7.33
C GLN A 28 -16.07 1.21 7.96
N PHE A 29 -15.95 2.15 8.91
CA PHE A 29 -14.70 2.37 9.63
C PHE A 29 -14.30 1.14 10.45
N LEU A 30 -15.25 0.49 11.13
CA LEU A 30 -14.99 -0.71 11.90
C LEU A 30 -14.58 -1.89 11.01
N GLN A 31 -15.21 -2.02 9.84
CA GLN A 31 -14.82 -3.03 8.85
C GLN A 31 -13.40 -2.75 8.31
N ASP A 32 -13.10 -1.49 8.02
CA ASP A 32 -11.77 -1.06 7.55
C ASP A 32 -10.70 -1.28 8.61
N ALA A 33 -10.99 -0.94 9.87
CA ALA A 33 -10.10 -1.20 11.00
C ALA A 33 -9.86 -2.70 11.22
N LYS A 34 -10.87 -3.54 11.01
CA LYS A 34 -10.75 -4.99 11.10
C LYS A 34 -9.96 -5.59 9.92
N ALA A 35 -10.14 -5.04 8.73
CA ALA A 35 -9.53 -5.52 7.49
C ALA A 35 -8.13 -4.92 7.23
N CYS A 36 -7.75 -3.90 7.98
CA CYS A 36 -6.43 -3.28 7.83
C CYS A 36 -5.33 -4.26 8.26
N MET A 37 -4.20 -4.13 7.59
CA MET A 37 -3.02 -4.92 7.82
C MET A 37 -1.84 -4.00 8.10
N ASN A 38 -0.92 -4.49 8.90
CA ASN A 38 0.33 -3.78 9.15
C ASN A 38 1.24 -3.87 7.93
N TYR A 39 2.31 -3.08 7.96
CA TYR A 39 3.21 -2.98 6.83
C TYR A 39 3.92 -4.30 6.47
N GLN A 40 4.29 -5.10 7.47
CA GLN A 40 4.92 -6.41 7.23
C GLN A 40 3.97 -7.39 6.52
N GLN A 41 2.69 -7.36 6.87
CA GLN A 41 1.64 -8.11 6.18
C GLN A 41 1.44 -7.59 4.75
N ALA A 42 1.45 -6.27 4.55
CA ALA A 42 1.34 -5.65 3.22
C ALA A 42 2.51 -6.03 2.30
N LEU A 43 3.76 -6.07 2.80
CA LEU A 43 4.90 -6.53 2.02
C LEU A 43 4.78 -8.00 1.63
N LYS A 44 4.33 -8.85 2.55
CA LYS A 44 4.08 -10.26 2.28
C LYS A 44 2.98 -10.42 1.23
N TYR A 45 1.94 -9.59 1.30
CA TYR A 45 0.86 -9.53 0.33
C TYR A 45 1.37 -9.14 -1.06
N LEU A 46 2.22 -8.13 -1.15
CA LEU A 46 2.84 -7.66 -2.39
C LEU A 46 4.03 -8.52 -2.86
N ASN A 47 4.36 -9.59 -2.13
CA ASN A 47 5.57 -10.40 -2.35
C ASN A 47 6.85 -9.55 -2.49
N ALA A 48 6.91 -8.43 -1.74
CA ALA A 48 7.96 -7.44 -1.83
C ALA A 48 9.03 -7.67 -0.75
N PRO A 49 10.32 -7.43 -1.05
CA PRO A 49 11.38 -7.46 -0.05
C PRO A 49 11.14 -6.45 1.08
N LYS A 50 11.56 -6.80 2.31
CA LYS A 50 11.46 -5.91 3.49
C LYS A 50 12.11 -4.54 3.29
N SER A 51 13.18 -4.46 2.49
CA SER A 51 13.86 -3.19 2.18
C SER A 51 13.01 -2.20 1.37
N HIS A 52 11.88 -2.64 0.80
CA HIS A 52 11.00 -1.76 0.03
C HIS A 52 10.05 -0.96 0.92
N GLU A 53 10.01 -1.25 2.23
CA GLU A 53 9.14 -0.59 3.20
C GLU A 53 9.22 0.94 3.21
N PRO A 54 10.38 1.53 3.60
CA PRO A 54 10.50 2.97 3.62
C PRO A 54 10.35 3.58 2.22
N ILE A 55 10.68 2.83 1.16
CA ILE A 55 10.65 3.33 -0.21
C ILE A 55 9.22 3.55 -0.69
N LEU A 56 8.31 2.59 -0.49
CA LEU A 56 6.93 2.68 -0.97
C LEU A 56 6.13 3.76 -0.23
N VAL A 57 6.36 3.93 1.07
CA VAL A 57 5.71 4.97 1.88
C VAL A 57 6.31 6.35 1.57
N ALA A 58 7.64 6.49 1.61
CA ALA A 58 8.29 7.78 1.35
C ALA A 58 8.10 8.27 -0.10
N SER A 59 7.92 7.35 -1.05
CA SER A 59 7.61 7.71 -2.43
C SER A 59 6.14 8.08 -2.66
N GLY A 60 5.27 7.91 -1.67
CA GLY A 60 3.82 8.15 -1.78
C GLY A 60 3.10 7.15 -2.69
N LEU A 61 3.77 6.07 -3.11
CA LEU A 61 3.20 5.05 -3.99
C LEU A 61 2.14 4.22 -3.27
N LEU A 62 2.37 3.96 -1.99
CA LEU A 62 1.39 3.35 -1.10
C LEU A 62 1.02 4.36 -0.02
N LYS A 63 -0.22 4.85 -0.08
CA LYS A 63 -0.73 5.78 0.94
C LYS A 63 -1.39 4.95 2.05
N PRO A 64 -0.86 4.97 3.29
CA PRO A 64 -1.50 4.26 4.38
C PRO A 64 -2.85 4.90 4.71
N TRP A 65 -3.81 4.07 5.10
CA TRP A 65 -5.12 4.53 5.58
C TRP A 65 -4.97 5.28 6.91
N MET A 66 -4.12 4.76 7.80
CA MET A 66 -3.65 5.49 8.98
C MET A 66 -2.12 5.45 9.03
N PRO A 67 -1.43 6.61 9.05
CA PRO A 67 0.02 6.63 9.17
C PRO A 67 0.48 6.23 10.57
N SER A 68 1.71 5.69 10.67
CA SER A 68 2.35 5.45 11.96
C SER A 68 2.47 6.75 12.75
N GLY A 69 2.37 6.66 14.08
CA GLY A 69 2.35 7.82 14.96
C GLY A 69 1.00 8.56 15.03
N ALA A 70 0.09 8.37 14.07
CA ALA A 70 -1.27 8.91 14.20
C ALA A 70 -2.00 8.18 15.33
N SER A 71 -2.60 8.94 16.26
CA SER A 71 -3.39 8.38 17.36
C SER A 71 -2.71 7.28 18.19
N GLY A 72 -1.37 7.26 18.25
CA GLY A 72 -0.60 6.24 18.98
C GLY A 72 -0.40 4.91 18.27
N LEU A 73 -0.70 4.79 16.97
CA LEU A 73 -0.35 3.58 16.20
C LEU A 73 1.18 3.45 16.09
N LYS A 74 1.70 2.25 16.40
CA LYS A 74 3.12 1.93 16.19
C LYS A 74 3.47 1.77 14.71
N ASP A 75 2.57 1.15 13.95
CA ASP A 75 2.77 0.81 12.54
C ASP A 75 1.75 1.50 11.63
N HIS A 76 2.07 1.60 10.34
CA HIS A 76 1.11 2.04 9.33
C HIS A 76 -0.02 1.01 9.16
N ALA A 77 -1.27 1.49 9.13
CA ALA A 77 -2.42 0.67 8.76
C ALA A 77 -2.70 0.83 7.27
N ILE A 78 -2.69 -0.29 6.55
CA ILE A 78 -2.93 -0.36 5.10
C ILE A 78 -4.13 -1.25 4.86
N LEU A 79 -5.00 -0.86 3.92
CA LEU A 79 -6.18 -1.65 3.58
C LEU A 79 -5.86 -2.60 2.42
N ALA A 80 -6.40 -3.82 2.48
CA ALA A 80 -6.26 -4.81 1.41
C ALA A 80 -6.71 -4.24 0.05
N ARG A 81 -7.84 -3.52 0.02
CA ARG A 81 -8.36 -2.89 -1.20
C ARG A 81 -7.39 -1.91 -1.86
N ASP A 82 -6.58 -1.22 -1.07
CA ASP A 82 -5.61 -0.24 -1.60
C ASP A 82 -4.41 -0.96 -2.20
N LEU A 83 -4.01 -2.11 -1.62
CA LEU A 83 -2.98 -2.99 -2.17
C LEU A 83 -3.46 -3.65 -3.48
N ASP A 84 -4.70 -4.12 -3.53
CA ASP A 84 -5.32 -4.67 -4.73
C ASP A 84 -5.37 -3.62 -5.85
N ALA A 85 -5.83 -2.41 -5.52
CA ALA A 85 -5.86 -1.29 -6.47
C ALA A 85 -4.46 -0.93 -6.97
N PHE A 86 -3.47 -0.94 -6.09
CA PHE A 86 -2.07 -0.71 -6.44
C PHE A 86 -1.53 -1.78 -7.40
N LEU A 87 -1.71 -3.07 -7.08
CA LEU A 87 -1.30 -4.18 -7.95
C LEU A 87 -1.99 -4.12 -9.31
N LYS A 88 -3.29 -3.83 -9.33
CA LYS A 88 -4.06 -3.68 -10.57
C LYS A 88 -3.47 -2.59 -11.46
N ARG A 89 -3.16 -1.42 -10.90
CA ARG A 89 -2.52 -0.31 -11.64
C ARG A 89 -1.12 -0.66 -12.13
N LEU A 90 -0.35 -1.38 -11.31
CA LEU A 90 1.00 -1.81 -11.68
C LEU A 90 0.98 -2.80 -12.87
N MET A 91 -0.04 -3.66 -12.91
CA MET A 91 -0.19 -4.74 -13.89
C MET A 91 -1.02 -4.36 -15.11
N GLU A 92 -1.65 -3.18 -15.12
CA GLU A 92 -2.57 -2.73 -16.17
C GLU A 92 -1.94 -2.76 -17.56
N ARG A 93 -0.65 -2.41 -17.66
CA ARG A 93 0.12 -2.38 -18.91
C ARG A 93 1.05 -3.58 -19.09
N ALA A 94 1.00 -4.56 -18.19
CA ALA A 94 1.89 -5.71 -18.22
C ALA A 94 1.37 -6.80 -19.16
N ASP A 95 2.17 -7.18 -20.15
CA ASP A 95 1.83 -8.22 -21.13
C ASP A 95 2.42 -9.59 -20.71
N GLU A 96 1.62 -10.64 -20.81
CA GLU A 96 1.98 -12.03 -20.51
C GLU A 96 2.92 -12.63 -21.55
N ARG A 97 2.91 -12.10 -22.78
CA ARG A 97 3.77 -12.58 -23.88
C ARG A 97 5.25 -12.47 -23.53
N TYR A 98 5.60 -11.54 -22.64
CA TYR A 98 6.98 -11.33 -22.19
C TYR A 98 7.37 -12.18 -20.97
N SER A 99 6.49 -13.06 -20.47
CA SER A 99 6.75 -13.86 -19.26
C SER A 99 8.00 -14.74 -19.34
N ALA A 100 8.34 -15.22 -20.53
CA ALA A 100 9.50 -16.07 -20.81
C ALA A 100 10.64 -15.33 -21.55
N ASP A 101 10.50 -14.03 -21.80
CA ASP A 101 11.50 -13.26 -22.53
C ASP A 101 12.73 -12.99 -21.63
N PRO A 102 13.92 -13.52 -21.96
CA PRO A 102 15.12 -13.37 -21.13
C PRO A 102 15.67 -11.93 -21.12
N SER A 103 15.18 -11.06 -22.00
CA SER A 103 15.56 -9.64 -22.01
C SER A 103 14.86 -8.83 -20.91
N PHE A 104 13.81 -9.37 -20.30
CA PHE A 104 13.11 -8.74 -19.18
C PHE A 104 13.79 -9.07 -17.85
N MET A 105 13.69 -8.12 -16.92
CA MET A 105 14.26 -8.25 -15.59
C MET A 105 13.23 -7.88 -14.52
N ASN A 106 13.34 -8.49 -13.36
CA ASN A 106 12.55 -8.07 -12.20
C ASN A 106 13.03 -6.71 -11.67
N ILE A 107 12.21 -6.08 -10.83
CA ILE A 107 12.51 -4.76 -10.26
C ILE A 107 13.86 -4.74 -9.56
N SER A 108 14.17 -5.76 -8.74
CA SER A 108 15.45 -5.85 -8.01
C SER A 108 16.67 -5.90 -8.93
N SER A 109 16.60 -6.64 -10.03
CA SER A 109 17.66 -6.71 -11.04
C SER A 109 17.78 -5.40 -11.81
N ALA A 110 16.67 -4.73 -12.12
CA ALA A 110 16.69 -3.40 -12.71
C ALA A 110 17.37 -2.38 -11.79
N GLN A 111 17.07 -2.39 -10.48
CA GLN A 111 17.74 -1.51 -9.51
C GLN A 111 19.26 -1.64 -9.56
N LYS A 112 19.77 -2.87 -9.64
CA LYS A 112 21.22 -3.13 -9.74
C LYS A 112 21.83 -2.67 -11.05
N ARG A 113 21.08 -2.71 -12.15
CA ARG A 113 21.56 -2.35 -13.48
C ARG A 113 21.58 -0.85 -13.72
N VAL A 114 20.53 -0.14 -13.32
CA VAL A 114 20.37 1.31 -13.57
C VAL A 114 20.66 2.17 -12.33
N PHE A 115 21.10 1.56 -11.23
CA PHE A 115 21.45 2.22 -9.97
C PHE A 115 20.36 3.15 -9.41
N CYS A 116 19.09 2.83 -9.66
CA CYS A 116 17.96 3.59 -9.14
C CYS A 116 17.17 2.79 -8.10
N GLY A 117 16.48 3.50 -7.21
CA GLY A 117 15.64 2.87 -6.18
C GLY A 117 14.39 2.21 -6.78
N ALA A 118 13.85 1.19 -6.10
CA ALA A 118 12.63 0.49 -6.52
C ALA A 118 11.46 1.46 -6.79
N GLY A 119 11.33 2.51 -5.97
CA GLY A 119 10.30 3.53 -6.14
C GLY A 119 10.41 4.30 -7.47
N ALA A 120 11.62 4.54 -7.98
CA ALA A 120 11.81 5.19 -9.26
C ALA A 120 11.35 4.29 -10.42
N ILE A 121 11.66 2.99 -10.36
CA ILE A 121 11.23 2.00 -11.35
C ILE A 121 9.70 1.86 -11.33
N LEU A 122 9.11 1.74 -10.13
CA LEU A 122 7.66 1.67 -9.97
C LEU A 122 6.96 2.92 -10.52
N ARG A 123 7.53 4.12 -10.32
CA ARG A 123 7.02 5.34 -10.94
C ARG A 123 7.13 5.30 -12.46
N LEU A 124 8.22 4.81 -13.04
CA LEU A 124 8.32 4.68 -14.50
C LEU A 124 7.25 3.74 -15.07
N ILE A 125 6.89 2.67 -14.35
CA ILE A 125 5.79 1.76 -14.71
C ILE A 125 4.45 2.49 -14.62
N LEU A 126 4.16 3.10 -13.47
CA LEU A 126 2.86 3.74 -13.18
C LEU A 126 2.62 5.01 -14.01
N ASP A 127 3.67 5.78 -14.27
CA ASP A 127 3.65 6.94 -15.18
C ASP A 127 3.63 6.51 -16.65
N GLY A 128 3.78 5.22 -16.92
CA GLY A 128 3.71 4.69 -18.27
C GLY A 128 4.90 5.04 -19.16
N LYS A 129 6.05 5.36 -18.57
CA LYS A 129 7.29 5.76 -19.23
C LYS A 129 8.14 4.58 -19.73
N LEU A 130 7.75 3.35 -19.41
CA LEU A 130 8.34 2.14 -19.99
C LEU A 130 7.54 1.68 -21.21
N GLU A 131 8.24 1.46 -22.32
CA GLU A 131 7.63 0.98 -23.57
C GLU A 131 7.11 -0.46 -23.43
N ARG A 132 7.85 -1.30 -22.69
CA ARG A 132 7.57 -2.72 -22.54
C ARG A 132 7.55 -3.11 -21.07
N ILE A 133 6.45 -3.73 -20.63
CA ILE A 133 6.25 -4.23 -19.27
C ILE A 133 5.73 -5.66 -19.40
N GLY A 134 6.37 -6.60 -18.70
CA GLY A 134 5.99 -8.01 -18.71
C GLY A 134 5.51 -8.45 -17.34
N LYS A 135 4.56 -9.39 -17.31
CA LYS A 135 4.19 -10.10 -16.08
C LYS A 135 4.49 -11.59 -16.18
N ARG A 136 4.99 -12.18 -15.10
CA ARG A 136 5.21 -13.63 -15.02
C ARG A 136 3.90 -14.36 -14.78
N ILE A 137 3.65 -15.40 -15.56
CA ILE A 137 2.49 -16.26 -15.38
C ILE A 137 2.72 -17.17 -14.18
N GLY A 138 1.72 -17.32 -13.31
CA GLY A 138 1.77 -18.22 -12.14
C GLY A 138 2.45 -17.66 -10.89
N ILE A 139 2.87 -16.39 -10.88
CA ILE A 139 3.32 -15.69 -9.67
C ILE A 139 2.25 -14.65 -9.31
N HIS A 140 1.66 -14.81 -8.13
CA HIS A 140 0.79 -13.79 -7.52
C HIS A 140 1.62 -12.93 -6.56
N GLY A 141 1.55 -11.62 -6.73
CA GLY A 141 2.40 -10.64 -6.02
C GLY A 141 3.53 -10.16 -6.91
#